data_AF-A0AAU0W677-F1
#
_entry.id   AF-A0AAU0W677-F1
#
_cell.length_a   1.000
_cell.length_b   1.000
_cell.length_c   1.000
_cell.angle_alpha   90.00
_cell.angle_beta   90.00
_cell.angle_gamma   90.00
#
_symmetry.space_group_name_H-M   'P 1'
#
loop_
_entity.id
_entity.type
_entity.pdbx_description
1 polymer ?
#
loop_
_entity_poly.entity_id
_entity_poly.type
_entity_poly.pdbx_seq_one_letter_code
_entity_poly.pdbx_strand_id
1 'polypeptide(L)'
;MASTNHFGVALRGWRERFSPLASGLETGPARRIPGLRREELAHLAGLSVDYVVRLEQGRARNPSVQVVTALARALRLDTSERDHLFRCASLAPPAGGHVPLHVPPRVHRFVRQMSDAPVAVYAADWTLVSWNRMWTTTVGDPRTYGWDQGNLVAGMFRSSGGHRVDSIAAWPIRSWAGDEAEEESLVADLRVTAVVYPHDARLTTLVDRLLHTSSRFAHLWSNGTAGLHDGDRKTIEHPLVGDLALDLDVLMVPGSDLRIVAYSAGSGTEDAEKLDSLRGLCPGAALAGTPERAGRTAHRPPPGRVPGAQPAVSPGSASSARSSSRPR
;
A
#
# COMPACT_ATOMS: atom_id res chain seq x y z
N MET A 1 -20.06 -35.91 -14.02
CA MET A 1 -20.34 -34.47 -14.16
C MET A 1 -19.11 -33.80 -14.75
N ALA A 2 -19.20 -33.20 -15.94
CA ALA A 2 -18.06 -32.58 -16.59
C ALA A 2 -17.64 -31.33 -15.79
N SER A 3 -16.39 -31.32 -15.31
CA SER A 3 -15.78 -30.15 -14.66
C SER A 3 -15.87 -28.95 -15.60
N THR A 4 -16.60 -27.91 -15.20
CA THR A 4 -16.80 -26.69 -15.98
C THR A 4 -15.45 -26.01 -16.21
N ASN A 5 -15.05 -25.84 -17.48
CA ASN A 5 -13.81 -25.17 -17.86
C ASN A 5 -13.93 -23.65 -17.64
N HIS A 6 -13.87 -23.22 -16.37
CA HIS A 6 -13.95 -21.80 -16.00
C HIS A 6 -12.90 -20.94 -16.73
N PHE A 7 -11.69 -21.49 -16.93
CA PHE A 7 -10.62 -20.82 -17.67
C PHE A 7 -10.98 -20.53 -19.13
N GLY A 8 -11.40 -21.55 -19.88
CA GLY A 8 -11.72 -21.36 -21.30
C GLY A 8 -12.97 -20.51 -21.53
N VAL A 9 -13.93 -20.56 -20.61
CA VAL A 9 -15.11 -19.67 -20.63
C VAL A 9 -14.69 -18.21 -20.43
N ALA A 10 -13.88 -17.93 -19.40
CA ALA A 10 -13.39 -16.58 -19.13
C ALA A 10 -12.53 -16.05 -20.30
N LEU A 11 -11.60 -16.88 -20.81
CA LEU A 11 -10.74 -16.55 -21.95
C LEU A 11 -11.55 -16.18 -23.20
N ARG A 12 -12.57 -16.98 -23.53
CA ARG A 12 -13.47 -16.69 -24.66
C ARG A 12 -14.22 -15.38 -24.46
N GLY A 13 -14.79 -15.17 -23.27
CA GLY A 13 -15.54 -13.96 -22.95
C GLY A 13 -14.71 -12.68 -23.02
N TRP A 14 -13.43 -12.71 -22.62
CA TRP A 14 -12.53 -11.55 -22.80
C TRP A 14 -12.08 -11.36 -24.24
N ARG A 15 -11.79 -12.44 -24.97
CA ARG A 15 -11.41 -12.37 -26.39
C ARG A 15 -12.50 -11.71 -27.24
N GLU A 16 -13.76 -12.05 -26.99
CA GLU A 16 -14.91 -11.53 -27.73
C GLU A 16 -15.24 -10.07 -27.41
N ARG A 17 -14.83 -9.57 -26.23
CA ARG A 17 -15.00 -8.17 -25.82
C ARG A 17 -13.94 -7.21 -26.36
N PHE A 18 -12.74 -7.70 -26.70
CA PHE A 18 -11.59 -6.83 -26.98
C PHE A 18 -11.53 -6.33 -28.43
N SER A 19 -11.39 -5.01 -28.63
CA SER A 19 -11.33 -4.43 -29.98
C SER A 19 -9.98 -4.69 -30.67
N PRO A 20 -9.97 -5.23 -31.89
CA PRO A 20 -8.75 -5.48 -32.67
C PRO A 20 -7.94 -4.21 -32.97
N LEU A 21 -8.64 -3.09 -33.18
CA LEU A 21 -8.02 -1.78 -33.45
C LEU A 21 -7.19 -1.29 -32.26
N ALA A 22 -7.58 -1.64 -31.03
CA ALA A 22 -6.82 -1.29 -29.82
C ALA A 22 -5.49 -2.07 -29.69
N SER A 23 -5.30 -3.11 -30.49
CA SER A 23 -4.08 -3.95 -30.52
C SER A 23 -3.14 -3.61 -31.68
N GLY A 24 -3.43 -2.59 -32.50
CA GLY A 24 -2.60 -2.22 -33.65
C GLY A 24 -2.68 -3.17 -34.84
N LEU A 25 -3.72 -4.02 -34.89
CA LEU A 25 -3.95 -4.94 -36.01
C LEU A 25 -4.74 -4.22 -37.11
N GLU A 26 -4.25 -4.32 -38.35
CA GLU A 26 -4.95 -3.78 -39.52
C GLU A 26 -6.28 -4.52 -39.72
N THR A 27 -7.38 -3.76 -39.79
CA THR A 27 -8.71 -4.31 -40.02
C THR A 27 -8.98 -4.39 -41.52
N GLY A 28 -8.84 -5.58 -42.09
CA GLY A 28 -9.23 -5.81 -43.49
C GLY A 28 -10.73 -5.53 -43.74
N PRO A 29 -11.13 -5.22 -44.98
CA PRO A 29 -12.51 -4.87 -45.29
C PRO A 29 -13.42 -6.10 -45.13
N ALA A 30 -14.56 -5.91 -44.43
CA ALA A 30 -15.59 -6.91 -44.10
C ALA A 30 -15.29 -7.88 -42.92
N ARG A 31 -15.10 -7.32 -41.71
CA ARG A 31 -15.02 -8.10 -40.48
C ARG A 31 -16.44 -8.47 -39.96
N ARG A 32 -16.76 -9.77 -39.93
CA ARG A 32 -18.08 -10.32 -39.52
C ARG A 32 -18.24 -10.65 -38.03
N ILE A 33 -17.15 -10.69 -37.25
CA ILE A 33 -17.17 -11.14 -35.84
C ILE A 33 -16.60 -10.03 -34.95
N PRO A 34 -17.33 -9.57 -33.92
CA PRO A 34 -16.79 -8.64 -32.92
C PRO A 34 -15.73 -9.34 -32.07
N GLY A 35 -14.67 -8.62 -31.71
CA GLY A 35 -13.59 -9.14 -30.86
C GLY A 35 -12.36 -9.67 -31.62
N LEU A 36 -11.39 -10.17 -30.85
CA LEU A 36 -10.18 -10.81 -31.37
C LEU A 36 -10.48 -12.22 -31.91
N ARG A 37 -9.90 -12.56 -33.06
CA ARG A 37 -9.87 -13.94 -33.58
C ARG A 37 -8.90 -14.77 -32.74
N ARG A 38 -9.06 -16.09 -32.76
CA ARG A 38 -8.12 -17.01 -32.08
C ARG A 38 -6.70 -16.86 -32.61
N GLU A 39 -6.56 -16.65 -33.92
CA GLU A 39 -5.28 -16.40 -34.60
C GLU A 39 -4.61 -15.12 -34.10
N GLU A 40 -5.38 -14.03 -33.96
CA GLU A 40 -4.87 -12.75 -33.47
C GLU A 40 -4.46 -12.83 -32.00
N LEU A 41 -5.27 -13.49 -31.14
CA LEU A 41 -4.90 -13.71 -29.74
C LEU A 41 -3.64 -14.58 -29.63
N ALA A 42 -3.55 -15.64 -30.41
CA ALA A 42 -2.37 -16.51 -30.45
C ALA A 42 -1.12 -15.73 -30.85
N HIS A 43 -1.22 -14.89 -31.89
CA HIS A 43 -0.14 -14.02 -32.32
C HIS A 43 0.28 -13.03 -31.23
N LEU A 44 -0.66 -12.30 -30.62
CA LEU A 44 -0.38 -11.33 -29.56
C LEU A 44 0.21 -11.97 -28.28
N ALA A 45 -0.21 -13.21 -27.97
CA ALA A 45 0.28 -13.96 -26.82
C ALA A 45 1.58 -14.74 -27.11
N GLY A 46 2.04 -14.82 -28.35
CA GLY A 46 3.19 -15.66 -28.73
C GLY A 46 2.91 -17.17 -28.56
N LEU A 47 1.67 -17.60 -28.77
CA LEU A 47 1.20 -18.97 -28.62
C LEU A 47 0.78 -19.55 -29.98
N SER A 48 0.65 -20.88 -30.07
CA SER A 48 0.05 -21.50 -31.24
C SER A 48 -1.48 -21.39 -31.22
N VAL A 49 -2.09 -21.26 -32.40
CA VAL A 49 -3.55 -21.19 -32.54
C VAL A 49 -4.23 -22.44 -31.97
N ASP A 50 -3.66 -23.62 -32.24
CA ASP A 50 -4.14 -24.89 -31.70
C ASP A 50 -4.13 -24.90 -30.16
N TYR A 51 -3.11 -24.32 -29.53
CA TYR A 51 -3.03 -24.26 -28.07
C TYR A 51 -4.12 -23.35 -27.48
N VAL A 52 -4.39 -22.19 -28.10
CA VAL A 52 -5.52 -21.32 -27.71
C VAL A 52 -6.86 -22.05 -27.85
N VAL A 53 -7.06 -22.83 -28.93
CA VAL A 53 -8.26 -23.66 -29.12
C VAL A 53 -8.40 -24.69 -28.00
N ARG A 54 -7.32 -25.41 -27.66
CA ARG A 54 -7.34 -26.41 -26.58
C ARG A 54 -7.62 -25.81 -25.21
N LEU A 55 -7.13 -24.60 -24.94
CA LEU A 55 -7.43 -23.86 -23.70
C LEU A 55 -8.91 -23.46 -23.63
N GLU A 56 -9.47 -22.88 -24.68
CA GLU A 56 -10.91 -22.52 -24.72
C GLU A 56 -11.81 -23.76 -24.55
N GLN A 57 -11.42 -24.91 -25.10
CA GLN A 57 -12.18 -26.16 -25.04
C GLN A 57 -11.97 -26.96 -23.76
N GLY A 58 -11.04 -26.57 -22.89
CA GLY A 58 -10.77 -27.26 -21.61
C GLY A 58 -10.00 -28.56 -21.76
N ARG A 59 -9.35 -28.74 -22.91
CA ARG A 59 -8.49 -29.89 -23.22
C ARG A 59 -7.06 -29.68 -22.71
N ALA A 60 -6.64 -28.43 -22.51
CA ALA A 60 -5.41 -28.08 -21.80
C ALA A 60 -5.78 -27.55 -20.40
N ARG A 61 -5.55 -28.35 -19.35
CA ARG A 61 -6.11 -28.10 -18.00
C ARG A 61 -5.18 -27.33 -17.06
N ASN A 62 -3.89 -27.24 -17.37
CA ASN A 62 -2.87 -26.58 -16.53
C ASN A 62 -1.96 -25.69 -17.39
N PRO A 63 -2.42 -24.51 -17.85
CA PRO A 63 -1.51 -23.55 -18.48
C PRO A 63 -0.46 -23.07 -17.47
N SER A 64 0.76 -22.79 -17.92
CA SER A 64 1.80 -22.26 -17.04
C SER A 64 1.54 -20.79 -16.69
N VAL A 65 2.19 -20.30 -15.62
CA VAL A 65 2.20 -18.88 -15.24
C VAL A 65 2.59 -17.98 -16.42
N GLN A 66 3.58 -18.39 -17.22
CA GLN A 66 4.02 -17.65 -18.40
C GLN A 66 2.91 -17.54 -19.46
N VAL A 67 2.20 -18.64 -19.72
CA VAL A 67 1.07 -18.67 -20.67
C VAL A 67 -0.06 -17.75 -20.20
N VAL A 68 -0.46 -17.85 -18.93
CA VAL A 68 -1.55 -17.01 -18.38
C VAL A 68 -1.16 -15.54 -18.34
N THR A 69 0.11 -15.22 -18.03
CA THR A 69 0.66 -13.85 -18.10
C THR A 69 0.61 -13.30 -19.52
N ALA A 70 1.04 -14.09 -20.51
CA ALA A 70 1.04 -13.69 -21.91
C ALA A 70 -0.37 -13.44 -22.44
N LEU A 71 -1.34 -14.29 -22.07
CA LEU A 71 -2.75 -14.12 -22.40
C LEU A 71 -3.36 -12.87 -21.75
N ALA A 72 -3.11 -12.64 -20.47
CA ALA A 72 -3.59 -11.44 -19.77
C ALA A 72 -3.05 -10.15 -20.41
N ARG A 73 -1.76 -10.14 -20.80
CA ARG A 73 -1.14 -9.03 -21.52
C ARG A 73 -1.72 -8.84 -22.92
N ALA A 74 -1.92 -9.91 -23.68
CA ALA A 74 -2.47 -9.86 -25.03
C ALA A 74 -3.92 -9.34 -25.05
N LEU A 75 -4.70 -9.68 -24.02
CA LEU A 75 -6.07 -9.21 -23.82
C LEU A 75 -6.15 -7.86 -23.10
N ARG A 76 -5.01 -7.27 -22.71
CA ARG A 76 -4.88 -6.05 -21.90
C ARG A 76 -5.84 -6.03 -20.70
N LEU A 77 -5.91 -7.16 -20.00
CA LEU A 77 -6.75 -7.30 -18.81
C LEU A 77 -6.31 -6.32 -17.73
N ASP A 78 -7.27 -5.74 -17.02
CA ASP A 78 -6.97 -5.01 -15.79
C ASP A 78 -6.49 -5.96 -14.68
N THR A 79 -6.04 -5.42 -13.55
CA THR A 79 -5.52 -6.23 -12.43
C THR A 79 -6.54 -7.26 -11.94
N SER A 80 -7.82 -6.88 -11.80
CA SER A 80 -8.87 -7.77 -11.30
C SER A 80 -9.18 -8.89 -12.29
N GLU A 81 -9.24 -8.55 -13.58
CA GLU A 81 -9.46 -9.50 -14.66
C GLU A 81 -8.30 -10.47 -14.84
N ARG A 82 -7.06 -9.96 -14.79
CA ARG A 82 -5.85 -10.79 -14.79
C ARG A 82 -5.89 -11.76 -13.62
N ASP A 83 -6.12 -11.27 -12.41
CA ASP A 83 -6.12 -12.12 -11.21
C ASP A 83 -7.25 -13.17 -11.25
N HIS A 84 -8.39 -12.83 -11.84
CA HIS A 84 -9.45 -13.80 -12.11
C HIS A 84 -9.00 -14.88 -13.11
N LEU A 85 -8.33 -14.50 -14.20
CA LEU A 85 -7.78 -15.45 -15.18
C LEU A 85 -6.77 -16.42 -14.52
N PHE A 86 -5.93 -15.92 -13.62
CA PHE A 86 -5.00 -16.74 -12.83
C PHE A 86 -5.72 -17.72 -11.91
N ARG A 87 -6.73 -17.26 -11.15
CA ARG A 87 -7.54 -18.14 -10.30
C ARG A 87 -8.29 -19.21 -11.10
N CYS A 88 -8.82 -18.86 -12.28
CA CYS A 88 -9.46 -19.83 -13.17
C CYS A 88 -8.49 -20.91 -13.69
N ALA A 89 -7.19 -20.61 -13.75
CA ALA A 89 -6.12 -21.55 -14.08
C ALA A 89 -5.57 -22.31 -12.85
N SER A 90 -6.16 -22.13 -11.67
CA SER A 90 -5.62 -22.63 -10.39
C SER A 90 -4.19 -22.16 -10.11
N LEU A 91 -3.85 -20.95 -10.56
CA LEU A 91 -2.57 -20.30 -10.31
C LEU A 91 -2.75 -19.11 -9.36
N ALA A 92 -1.71 -18.86 -8.55
CA ALA A 92 -1.63 -17.62 -7.78
C ALA A 92 -1.48 -16.43 -8.75
N PRO A 93 -2.31 -15.38 -8.63
CA PRO A 93 -2.14 -14.16 -9.40
C PRO A 93 -0.73 -13.57 -9.22
N PRO A 94 -0.09 -13.05 -10.27
CA PRO A 94 1.17 -12.36 -10.14
C PRO A 94 0.86 -11.07 -9.39
N ALA A 95 1.33 -10.91 -8.16
CA ALA A 95 1.14 -9.64 -7.49
C ALA A 95 1.72 -8.51 -8.35
N GLY A 96 1.08 -7.35 -8.34
CA GLY A 96 1.74 -6.14 -8.84
C GLY A 96 3.12 -6.07 -8.18
N GLY A 97 4.15 -5.64 -8.92
CA GLY A 97 5.52 -5.64 -8.39
C GLY A 97 5.70 -4.83 -7.09
N HIS A 98 4.67 -4.10 -6.66
CA HIS A 98 4.64 -3.31 -5.43
C HIS A 98 3.31 -3.46 -4.70
N VAL A 99 3.36 -3.42 -3.37
CA VAL A 99 2.24 -3.30 -2.46
C VAL A 99 1.45 -2.03 -2.79
N PRO A 100 0.15 -2.14 -3.13
CA PRO A 100 -0.67 -0.98 -3.43
C PRO A 100 -0.79 -0.05 -2.22
N LEU A 101 -0.41 1.20 -2.41
CA LEU A 101 -0.64 2.28 -1.44
C LEU A 101 -1.83 3.17 -1.82
N HIS A 102 -2.37 2.97 -3.02
CA HIS A 102 -3.48 3.77 -3.52
C HIS A 102 -4.78 3.34 -2.86
N VAL A 103 -5.44 4.28 -2.19
CA VAL A 103 -6.78 4.09 -1.61
C VAL A 103 -7.83 4.44 -2.65
N PRO A 104 -8.66 3.47 -3.12
CA PRO A 104 -9.70 3.77 -4.10
C PRO A 104 -10.70 4.82 -3.58
N PRO A 105 -11.27 5.67 -4.45
CA PRO A 105 -12.23 6.71 -4.04
C PRO A 105 -13.42 6.18 -3.22
N ARG A 106 -13.88 4.95 -3.52
CA ARG A 106 -14.94 4.26 -2.75
C ARG A 106 -14.55 4.02 -1.29
N VAL A 107 -13.30 3.64 -1.04
CA VAL A 107 -12.77 3.38 0.31
C VAL A 107 -12.60 4.70 1.05
N HIS A 108 -12.06 5.73 0.39
CA HIS A 108 -11.98 7.07 0.97
C HIS A 108 -13.34 7.61 1.40
N ARG A 109 -14.37 7.45 0.56
CA ARG A 109 -15.74 7.87 0.91
C ARG A 109 -16.28 7.09 2.11
N PHE A 110 -16.10 5.77 2.12
CA PHE A 110 -16.55 4.90 3.20
C PHE A 110 -15.91 5.30 4.54
N VAL A 111 -14.57 5.41 4.59
CA VAL A 111 -13.83 5.79 5.80
C VAL A 111 -14.23 7.17 6.31
N ARG A 112 -14.51 8.12 5.40
CA ARG A 112 -14.99 9.46 5.79
C ARG A 112 -16.42 9.48 6.31
N GLN A 113 -17.28 8.59 5.84
CA GLN A 113 -18.69 8.51 6.26
C GLN A 113 -18.85 7.80 7.60
N MET A 114 -17.90 6.92 7.96
CA MET A 114 -17.85 6.29 9.27
C MET A 114 -17.28 7.28 10.30
N SER A 115 -18.06 8.29 10.69
CA SER A 115 -17.65 9.31 11.66
C SER A 115 -17.70 8.83 13.11
N ASP A 116 -18.45 7.76 13.35
CA ASP A 116 -18.86 7.35 14.69
C ASP A 116 -17.92 6.34 15.35
N ALA A 117 -17.06 5.73 14.53
CA ALA A 117 -16.06 4.75 14.94
C ALA A 117 -14.66 5.21 14.50
N PRO A 118 -13.60 5.00 15.29
CA PRO A 118 -12.22 5.22 14.85
C PRO A 118 -11.84 4.23 13.73
N VAL A 119 -11.37 4.75 12.60
CA VAL A 119 -11.03 3.92 11.42
C VAL A 119 -9.71 4.35 10.79
N ALA A 120 -8.85 3.37 10.50
CA ALA A 120 -7.64 3.52 9.71
C ALA A 120 -7.61 2.53 8.55
N VAL A 121 -6.88 2.89 7.50
CA VAL A 121 -6.62 2.05 6.32
C VAL A 121 -5.13 1.81 6.22
N TYR A 122 -4.76 0.54 6.15
CA TYR A 122 -3.42 0.07 5.97
C TYR A 122 -3.28 -0.64 4.62
N ALA A 123 -2.10 -0.53 4.02
CA ALA A 123 -1.71 -1.32 2.87
C ALA A 123 -1.40 -2.77 3.26
N ALA A 124 -1.08 -3.61 2.26
CA ALA A 124 -0.83 -5.02 2.48
C ALA A 124 0.30 -5.28 3.49
N ASP A 125 1.29 -4.38 3.56
CA ASP A 125 2.45 -4.46 4.44
C ASP A 125 2.29 -3.69 5.76
N TRP A 126 1.06 -3.32 6.14
CA TRP A 126 0.77 -2.51 7.33
C TRP A 126 1.31 -1.07 7.30
N THR A 127 1.49 -0.52 6.11
CA THR A 127 1.72 0.93 5.93
C THR A 127 0.41 1.69 6.06
N LEU A 128 0.32 2.65 6.98
CA LEU A 128 -0.87 3.49 7.13
C LEU A 128 -1.02 4.43 5.93
N VAL A 129 -2.15 4.34 5.22
CA VAL A 129 -2.42 5.10 3.99
C VAL A 129 -3.55 6.12 4.13
N SER A 130 -4.48 5.92 5.08
CA SER A 130 -5.57 6.86 5.36
C SER A 130 -6.13 6.60 6.76
N TRP A 131 -6.74 7.61 7.39
CA TRP A 131 -7.50 7.46 8.63
C TRP A 131 -8.64 8.49 8.68
N ASN A 132 -9.67 8.21 9.48
CA ASN A 132 -10.72 9.18 9.74
C ASN A 132 -10.36 10.04 10.96
N ARG A 133 -11.20 11.02 11.24
CA ARG A 133 -10.97 11.94 12.36
C ARG A 133 -11.11 11.26 13.72
N MET A 134 -12.06 10.34 13.83
CA MET A 134 -12.31 9.64 15.07
C MET A 134 -11.06 8.84 15.50
N TRP A 135 -10.30 8.30 14.53
CA TRP A 135 -8.98 7.73 14.78
C TRP A 135 -8.04 8.72 15.49
N THR A 136 -7.90 9.93 14.97
CA THR A 136 -7.04 10.96 15.59
C THR A 136 -7.46 11.32 17.00
N THR A 137 -8.77 11.35 17.25
CA THR A 137 -9.32 11.73 18.55
C THR A 137 -9.17 10.60 19.57
N THR A 138 -9.25 9.34 19.14
CA THR A 138 -9.20 8.17 20.02
C THR A 138 -7.80 7.59 20.21
N VAL A 139 -7.01 7.55 19.14
CA VAL A 139 -5.70 6.85 19.09
C VAL A 139 -4.55 7.86 18.99
N GLY A 140 -4.84 9.12 18.63
CA GLY A 140 -3.86 10.17 18.41
C GLY A 140 -3.60 10.47 16.93
N ASP A 141 -2.94 11.60 16.63
CA ASP A 141 -2.60 11.94 15.24
C ASP A 141 -1.47 11.03 14.74
N PRO A 142 -1.71 10.19 13.71
CA PRO A 142 -0.66 9.30 13.19
C PRO A 142 0.60 9.99 12.70
N ARG A 143 0.53 11.29 12.43
CA ARG A 143 1.69 12.12 12.06
C ARG A 143 2.67 12.30 13.23
N THR A 144 2.24 12.12 14.47
CA THR A 144 3.08 12.28 15.66
C THR A 144 3.71 10.98 16.14
N TYR A 145 3.36 9.82 15.55
CA TYR A 145 3.84 8.51 16.00
C TYR A 145 5.33 8.28 15.69
N GLY A 146 5.91 9.08 14.80
CA GLY A 146 7.31 8.93 14.39
C GLY A 146 7.62 7.59 13.75
N TRP A 147 6.62 6.94 13.13
CA TRP A 147 6.79 5.71 12.37
C TRP A 147 7.66 6.00 11.14
N ASP A 148 8.67 5.15 10.92
CA ASP A 148 9.41 5.24 9.67
C ASP A 148 8.47 4.90 8.51
N GLN A 149 8.28 5.89 7.63
CA GLN A 149 7.37 5.82 6.47
C GLN A 149 5.91 5.46 6.81
N GLY A 150 5.48 5.61 8.06
CA GLY A 150 4.10 5.28 8.48
C GLY A 150 3.80 3.78 8.56
N ASN A 151 4.80 2.90 8.69
CA ASN A 151 4.59 1.47 8.80
C ASN A 151 4.45 1.00 10.26
N LEU A 152 3.33 0.33 10.58
CA LEU A 152 3.01 -0.12 11.93
C LEU A 152 4.03 -1.15 12.45
N VAL A 153 4.43 -2.13 11.62
CA VAL A 153 5.40 -3.17 12.01
C VAL A 153 6.76 -2.54 12.26
N ALA A 154 7.17 -1.57 11.43
CA ALA A 154 8.39 -0.81 11.67
C ALA A 154 8.37 -0.03 12.99
N GLY A 155 7.23 0.55 13.35
CA GLY A 155 7.02 1.24 14.62
C GLY A 155 7.10 0.29 15.81
N MET A 156 6.44 -0.87 15.71
CA MET A 156 6.37 -1.88 16.76
C MET A 156 7.72 -2.51 17.08
N PHE A 157 8.51 -2.87 16.07
CA PHE A 157 9.81 -3.51 16.23
C PHE A 157 10.99 -2.53 16.25
N ARG A 158 10.73 -1.24 16.51
CA ARG A 158 11.79 -0.24 16.59
C ARG A 158 12.74 -0.59 17.74
N SER A 159 14.01 -0.81 17.39
CA SER A 159 15.08 -1.12 18.33
C SER A 159 15.14 -0.02 19.38
N SER A 160 14.67 -0.34 20.58
CA SER A 160 14.65 0.58 21.70
C SER A 160 15.62 0.01 22.72
N GLY A 161 16.63 0.80 23.11
CA GLY A 161 17.66 0.41 24.07
C GLY A 161 17.10 0.18 25.48
N GLY A 162 16.27 -0.85 25.65
CA GLY A 162 15.74 -1.32 26.92
C GLY A 162 14.43 -0.68 27.40
N HIS A 163 13.81 0.25 26.68
CA HIS A 163 12.50 0.82 27.05
C HIS A 163 11.57 0.78 25.84
N ARG A 164 10.37 0.19 25.99
CA ARG A 164 9.30 0.15 24.99
C ARG A 164 9.03 1.59 24.55
N VAL A 165 9.27 1.92 23.27
CA VAL A 165 8.94 3.28 22.81
C VAL A 165 7.44 3.36 22.60
N ASP A 166 6.79 4.14 23.46
CA ASP A 166 5.36 4.49 23.50
C ASP A 166 4.88 5.25 22.25
N SER A 167 5.06 4.70 21.05
CA SER A 167 4.72 5.42 19.81
C SER A 167 4.20 4.52 18.70
N ILE A 168 3.40 3.50 19.04
CA ILE A 168 2.45 2.89 18.09
C ILE A 168 1.10 3.65 18.05
N ALA A 169 0.94 4.63 18.94
CA ALA A 169 -0.18 5.54 19.04
C ALA A 169 0.28 6.78 19.82
N ALA A 170 -0.54 7.83 19.92
CA ALA A 170 -0.19 8.96 20.81
C ALA A 170 -0.36 8.58 22.29
N TRP A 171 -1.22 7.60 22.56
CA TRP A 171 -1.56 7.11 23.89
C TRP A 171 -1.14 5.65 24.04
N PRO A 172 -0.82 5.15 25.24
CA PRO A 172 -0.55 3.74 25.45
C PRO A 172 -1.74 2.87 25.06
N ILE A 173 -1.48 1.76 24.36
CA ILE A 173 -2.47 0.77 23.95
C ILE A 173 -2.00 -0.60 24.43
N ARG A 174 -2.91 -1.35 25.05
CA ARG A 174 -2.67 -2.72 25.53
C ARG A 174 -3.57 -3.70 24.78
N SER A 175 -2.94 -4.75 24.26
CA SER A 175 -3.60 -5.91 23.67
C SER A 175 -4.17 -6.83 24.77
N TRP A 176 -5.41 -7.28 24.64
CA TRP A 176 -5.96 -8.31 25.52
C TRP A 176 -5.46 -9.71 25.14
N ALA A 177 -5.14 -9.94 23.87
CA ALA A 177 -4.41 -11.13 23.43
C ALA A 177 -2.96 -11.18 23.93
N GLY A 178 -2.44 -10.05 24.42
CA GLY A 178 -1.05 -9.87 24.84
C GLY A 178 -0.16 -9.38 23.69
N ASP A 179 0.95 -8.73 24.06
CA ASP A 179 1.88 -8.11 23.11
C ASP A 179 2.51 -9.16 22.17
N GLU A 180 2.84 -10.35 22.70
CA GLU A 180 3.47 -11.42 21.92
C GLU A 180 2.56 -11.96 20.81
N ALA A 181 1.27 -12.15 21.09
CA ALA A 181 0.30 -12.63 20.10
C ALA A 181 0.07 -11.60 18.98
N GLU A 182 0.06 -10.31 19.33
CA GLU A 182 -0.05 -9.22 18.37
C GLU A 182 1.18 -9.15 17.45
N GLU A 183 2.38 -9.20 18.04
CA GLU A 183 3.64 -9.24 17.30
C GLU A 183 3.70 -10.44 16.34
N GLU A 184 3.35 -11.64 16.83
CA GLU A 184 3.31 -12.87 16.03
C GLU A 184 2.37 -12.75 14.83
N SER A 185 1.17 -12.24 15.07
CA SER A 185 0.12 -12.08 14.05
C SER A 185 0.55 -11.08 12.96
N LEU A 186 1.11 -9.93 13.35
CA LEU A 186 1.63 -8.94 12.39
C LEU A 186 2.81 -9.46 11.57
N VAL A 187 3.71 -10.22 12.19
CA VAL A 187 4.86 -10.84 11.50
C VAL A 187 4.40 -11.95 10.55
N ALA A 188 3.37 -12.73 10.90
CA ALA A 188 2.77 -13.72 10.02
C ALA A 188 2.14 -13.08 8.79
N ASP A 189 1.36 -12.01 8.97
CA ASP A 189 0.75 -11.23 7.88
C ASP A 189 1.79 -10.61 6.95
N LEU A 190 2.88 -10.07 7.52
CA LEU A 190 3.97 -9.48 6.73
C LEU A 190 4.72 -10.54 5.91
N ARG A 191 4.92 -11.75 6.46
CA ARG A 191 5.49 -12.89 5.72
C ARG A 191 4.64 -13.29 4.53
N VAL A 192 3.31 -13.42 4.73
CA VAL A 192 2.37 -13.68 3.63
C VAL A 192 2.48 -12.59 2.57
N THR A 193 2.52 -11.33 2.98
CA THR A 193 2.66 -10.18 2.07
C THR A 193 3.96 -10.22 1.29
N ALA A 194 5.09 -10.61 1.90
CA ALA A 194 6.37 -10.74 1.20
C ALA A 194 6.36 -11.87 0.14
N VAL A 195 5.61 -12.95 0.39
CA VAL A 195 5.39 -14.02 -0.60
C VAL A 195 4.51 -13.54 -1.74
N VAL A 196 3.46 -12.77 -1.44
CA VAL A 196 2.58 -12.19 -2.45
C VAL A 196 3.36 -11.19 -3.30
N TYR A 197 4.13 -10.28 -2.70
CA TYR A 197 4.83 -9.17 -3.34
C TYR A 197 6.37 -9.33 -3.37
N PRO A 198 6.94 -10.36 -4.03
CA PRO A 198 8.37 -10.70 -3.91
C PRO A 198 9.31 -9.71 -4.60
N HIS A 199 8.79 -8.82 -5.45
CA HIS A 199 9.57 -7.82 -6.18
C HIS A 199 9.43 -6.40 -5.59
N ASP A 200 8.71 -6.24 -4.47
CA ASP A 200 8.56 -4.93 -3.85
C ASP A 200 9.82 -4.56 -3.06
N ALA A 201 10.67 -3.75 -3.67
CA ALA A 201 11.91 -3.26 -3.05
C ALA A 201 11.69 -2.55 -1.70
N ARG A 202 10.55 -1.87 -1.50
CA ARG A 202 10.23 -1.20 -0.23
C ARG A 202 9.95 -2.22 0.86
N LEU A 203 9.18 -3.25 0.54
CA LEU A 203 8.88 -4.35 1.46
C LEU A 203 10.15 -5.15 1.78
N THR A 204 10.96 -5.49 0.77
CA THR A 204 12.25 -6.17 0.98
C THR A 204 13.16 -5.35 1.89
N THR A 205 13.31 -4.05 1.62
CA THR A 205 14.14 -3.16 2.46
C THR A 205 13.64 -3.09 3.89
N LEU A 206 12.32 -3.03 4.10
CA LEU A 206 11.72 -3.02 5.42
C LEU A 206 12.03 -4.30 6.18
N VAL A 207 11.78 -5.47 5.57
CA VAL A 207 12.01 -6.78 6.18
C VAL A 207 13.49 -6.96 6.50
N ASP A 208 14.38 -6.70 5.53
CA ASP A 208 15.82 -6.84 5.72
C ASP A 208 16.29 -5.97 6.89
N ARG A 209 15.87 -4.71 6.95
CA ARG A 209 16.21 -3.84 8.06
C ARG A 209 15.73 -4.42 9.40
N LEU A 210 14.48 -4.83 9.51
CA LEU A 210 13.92 -5.34 10.76
C LEU A 210 14.61 -6.62 11.22
N LEU A 211 15.00 -7.52 10.29
CA LEU A 211 15.81 -8.70 10.58
C LEU A 211 17.17 -8.34 11.19
N HIS A 212 17.78 -7.24 10.75
CA HIS A 212 19.09 -6.79 11.27
C HIS A 212 18.97 -5.98 12.57
N THR A 213 17.89 -5.21 12.76
CA THR A 213 17.77 -4.27 13.88
C THR A 213 16.98 -4.81 15.07
N SER A 214 16.20 -5.88 14.91
CA SER A 214 15.37 -6.45 15.98
C SER A 214 15.52 -7.96 16.05
N SER A 215 16.19 -8.45 17.10
CA SER A 215 16.33 -9.89 17.38
C SER A 215 14.97 -10.55 17.62
N ARG A 216 14.03 -9.83 18.25
CA ARG A 216 12.65 -10.27 18.45
C ARG A 216 11.93 -10.47 17.11
N PHE A 217 12.02 -9.51 16.19
CA PHE A 217 11.45 -9.66 14.85
C PHE A 217 12.07 -10.84 14.11
N ALA A 218 13.41 -10.97 14.13
CA ALA A 218 14.11 -12.06 13.47
C ALA A 218 13.68 -13.44 13.99
N HIS A 219 13.48 -13.57 15.31
CA HIS A 219 12.96 -14.78 15.92
C HIS A 219 11.56 -15.12 15.41
N LEU A 220 10.61 -14.18 15.50
CA LEU A 220 9.23 -14.36 15.06
C LEU A 220 9.13 -14.64 13.56
N TRP A 221 9.99 -14.01 12.74
CA TRP A 221 10.05 -14.24 11.31
C TRP A 221 10.50 -15.68 10.98
N SER A 222 11.44 -16.23 11.74
CA SER A 222 11.97 -17.59 11.54
C SER A 222 11.05 -18.70 12.04
N ASN A 223 10.26 -18.45 13.09
CA ASN A 223 9.43 -19.48 13.75
C ASN A 223 8.27 -19.99 12.89
N GLY A 224 7.93 -19.30 11.79
CA GLY A 224 7.00 -19.85 10.82
C GLY A 224 5.53 -19.85 11.24
N THR A 225 5.17 -19.41 12.45
CA THR A 225 3.79 -19.47 12.98
C THR A 225 2.79 -18.81 12.04
N ALA A 226 1.74 -19.55 11.66
CA ALA A 226 0.66 -18.99 10.84
C ALA A 226 -0.47 -18.54 11.77
N GLY A 227 -0.77 -17.25 11.76
CA GLY A 227 -1.91 -16.65 12.44
C GLY A 227 -2.40 -15.47 11.61
N LEU A 228 -3.72 -15.32 11.47
CA LEU A 228 -4.31 -14.17 10.80
C LEU A 228 -4.51 -13.07 11.85
N HIS A 229 -4.28 -11.81 11.49
CA HIS A 229 -4.70 -10.68 12.32
C HIS A 229 -6.15 -10.32 11.96
N ASP A 230 -7.12 -11.03 12.53
CA ASP A 230 -8.56 -10.90 12.21
C ASP A 230 -9.31 -9.97 13.17
N GLY A 231 -8.88 -9.91 14.43
CA GLY A 231 -9.38 -8.96 15.41
C GLY A 231 -8.68 -9.08 16.76
N ASP A 232 -8.98 -8.15 17.66
CA ASP A 232 -8.48 -8.14 19.03
C ASP A 232 -9.39 -7.27 19.92
N ARG A 233 -9.18 -7.28 21.22
CA ARG A 233 -9.68 -6.24 22.12
C ARG A 233 -8.51 -5.43 22.65
N LYS A 234 -8.61 -4.10 22.55
CA LYS A 234 -7.57 -3.16 22.96
C LYS A 234 -8.08 -2.27 24.08
N THR A 235 -7.21 -1.99 25.06
CA THR A 235 -7.43 -0.90 26.02
C THR A 235 -6.51 0.26 25.68
N ILE A 236 -7.09 1.43 25.43
CA ILE A 236 -6.38 2.69 25.19
C ILE A 236 -6.40 3.50 26.48
N GLU A 237 -5.23 3.89 26.98
CA GLU A 237 -5.10 4.77 28.14
C GLU A 237 -5.30 6.22 27.70
N HIS A 238 -6.57 6.65 27.57
CA HIS A 238 -6.89 7.93 26.96
C HIS A 238 -6.84 9.08 27.97
N PRO A 239 -6.16 10.21 27.67
CA PRO A 239 -5.95 11.30 28.64
C PRO A 239 -7.24 11.99 29.12
N LEU A 240 -8.31 11.94 28.31
CA LEU A 240 -9.58 12.62 28.63
C LEU A 240 -10.66 11.70 29.23
N VAL A 241 -10.62 10.40 28.92
CA VAL A 241 -11.70 9.46 29.30
C VAL A 241 -11.19 8.25 30.10
N GLY A 242 -9.89 8.24 30.44
CA GLY A 242 -9.24 7.12 31.12
C GLY A 242 -9.13 5.89 30.21
N ASP A 243 -9.08 4.72 30.85
CA ASP A 243 -9.05 3.44 30.14
C ASP A 243 -10.33 3.27 29.31
N LEU A 244 -10.12 3.12 27.99
CA LEU A 244 -11.15 2.93 26.98
C LEU A 244 -10.92 1.57 26.31
N ALA A 245 -11.80 0.60 26.57
CA ALA A 245 -11.71 -0.73 25.97
C ALA A 245 -12.55 -0.83 24.70
N LEU A 246 -11.91 -1.17 23.58
CA LEU A 246 -12.53 -1.25 22.25
C LEU A 246 -12.21 -2.59 21.61
N ASP A 247 -13.18 -3.14 20.89
CA ASP A 247 -13.00 -4.27 20.01
C ASP A 247 -12.42 -3.76 18.67
N LEU A 248 -11.39 -4.42 18.17
CA LEU A 248 -10.68 -4.15 16.92
C LEU A 248 -11.07 -5.20 15.90
N ASP A 249 -11.55 -4.76 14.75
CA ASP A 249 -11.84 -5.61 13.60
C ASP A 249 -10.94 -5.22 12.42
N VAL A 250 -10.42 -6.24 11.71
CA VAL A 250 -9.66 -6.05 10.46
C VAL A 250 -10.49 -6.52 9.26
N LEU A 251 -10.89 -5.57 8.42
CA LEU A 251 -11.71 -5.81 7.24
C LEU A 251 -10.86 -5.69 5.95
N MET A 252 -10.91 -6.70 5.10
CA MET A 252 -10.20 -6.69 3.81
C MET A 252 -11.04 -6.10 2.69
N VAL A 253 -10.46 -5.21 1.86
CA VAL A 253 -11.14 -4.64 0.69
C VAL A 253 -10.85 -5.47 -0.57
N PRO A 254 -11.86 -6.13 -1.18
CA PRO A 254 -11.65 -6.94 -2.36
C PRO A 254 -10.98 -6.17 -3.51
N GLY A 255 -9.91 -6.75 -4.05
CA GLY A 255 -9.20 -6.22 -5.22
C GLY A 255 -8.29 -5.02 -4.97
N SER A 256 -7.96 -4.70 -3.70
CA SER A 256 -7.00 -3.63 -3.39
C SER A 256 -5.93 -4.00 -2.35
N ASP A 257 -6.02 -5.19 -1.75
CA ASP A 257 -5.13 -5.67 -0.67
C ASP A 257 -4.96 -4.67 0.50
N LEU A 258 -5.93 -3.77 0.66
CA LEU A 258 -6.04 -2.84 1.77
C LEU A 258 -6.75 -3.51 2.94
N ARG A 259 -6.27 -3.20 4.14
CA ARG A 259 -6.86 -3.53 5.44
C ARG A 259 -7.54 -2.29 6.01
N ILE A 260 -8.80 -2.40 6.40
CA ILE A 260 -9.50 -1.38 7.17
C ILE A 260 -9.53 -1.87 8.62
N VAL A 261 -8.91 -1.11 9.51
CA VAL A 261 -8.95 -1.34 10.95
C VAL A 261 -10.00 -0.44 11.54
N ALA A 262 -10.98 -1.01 12.22
CA ALA A 262 -12.05 -0.28 12.89
C ALA A 262 -12.07 -0.65 14.37
N TYR A 263 -12.25 0.37 15.22
CA TYR A 263 -12.53 0.17 16.64
C TYR A 263 -14.02 0.35 16.91
N SER A 264 -14.57 -0.51 17.75
CA SER A 264 -15.97 -0.42 18.20
C SER A 264 -16.10 -0.69 19.69
N ALA A 265 -17.21 -0.27 20.27
CA ALA A 265 -17.60 -0.60 21.63
C ALA A 265 -19.00 -1.21 21.61
N GLY A 266 -19.25 -2.21 22.45
CA GLY A 266 -20.57 -2.80 22.59
C GLY A 266 -21.62 -1.75 23.01
N SER A 267 -22.78 -1.74 22.36
CA SER A 267 -23.83 -0.76 22.65
C SER A 267 -24.30 -0.86 24.11
N GLY A 268 -24.49 0.28 24.78
CA GLY A 268 -24.92 0.34 26.18
C GLY A 268 -23.83 0.05 27.20
N THR A 269 -22.55 0.04 26.79
CA THR A 269 -21.40 -0.08 27.69
C THR A 269 -20.84 1.29 28.07
N GLU A 270 -20.10 1.37 29.19
CA GLU A 270 -19.38 2.58 29.60
C GLU A 270 -18.36 3.01 28.53
N ASP A 271 -17.69 2.05 27.89
CA ASP A 271 -16.74 2.34 26.80
C ASP A 271 -17.43 2.99 25.59
N ALA A 272 -18.69 2.63 25.29
CA ALA A 272 -19.47 3.30 24.25
C ALA A 272 -19.78 4.75 24.62
N GLU A 273 -20.13 5.04 25.87
CA GLU A 273 -20.37 6.41 26.36
C GLU A 273 -19.10 7.26 26.35
N LYS A 274 -17.96 6.67 26.71
CA LYS A 274 -16.64 7.31 26.59
C LYS A 274 -16.29 7.61 25.14
N LEU A 275 -16.53 6.67 24.22
CA LEU A 275 -16.29 6.86 22.79
C LEU A 275 -17.19 7.96 22.20
N ASP A 276 -18.46 8.01 22.61
CA ASP A 276 -19.39 9.08 22.22
C ASP A 276 -18.97 10.45 22.78
N SER A 277 -18.44 10.49 24.01
CA SER A 277 -17.88 11.71 24.60
C SER A 277 -16.70 12.25 23.77
N LEU A 278 -15.81 11.37 23.31
CA LEU A 278 -14.71 11.75 22.40
C LEU A 278 -15.23 12.23 21.05
N ARG A 279 -16.33 11.66 20.54
CA ARG A 279 -16.96 12.13 19.29
C ARG A 279 -17.43 13.57 19.42
N GLY A 280 -17.98 13.97 20.58
CA GLY A 280 -18.37 15.35 20.87
C GLY A 280 -17.21 16.35 20.79
N LEU A 281 -15.96 15.88 20.96
CA LEU A 281 -14.73 16.69 20.88
C LEU A 281 -14.18 16.82 19.46
N CYS A 282 -14.86 16.30 18.44
CA CYS A 282 -14.48 16.51 17.05
C CYS A 282 -15.02 17.86 16.52
N PRO A 283 -14.28 19.00 16.54
CA PRO A 283 -14.81 20.30 16.10
C PRO A 283 -15.36 20.27 14.67
N GLY A 284 -16.64 20.56 14.47
CA GLY A 284 -17.32 20.48 13.17
C GLY A 284 -16.48 20.98 11.98
N ALA A 285 -16.30 20.10 10.98
CA ALA A 285 -15.77 20.37 9.64
C ALA A 285 -14.43 21.17 9.52
N ALA A 286 -13.29 20.53 9.83
CA ALA A 286 -12.01 20.92 9.22
C ALA A 286 -11.03 19.73 9.07
N LEU A 287 -10.77 19.37 7.81
CA LEU A 287 -9.67 18.56 7.21
C LEU A 287 -9.33 17.18 7.83
N ALA A 288 -9.89 16.12 7.22
CA ALA A 288 -9.30 14.77 7.25
C ALA A 288 -8.01 14.76 6.40
N GLY A 289 -6.87 14.41 7.01
CA GLY A 289 -5.56 14.47 6.37
C GLY A 289 -5.18 13.17 5.66
N THR A 290 -4.68 13.28 4.43
CA THR A 290 -3.81 12.26 3.82
C THR A 290 -2.38 12.48 4.35
N PRO A 291 -1.53 11.46 4.50
CA PRO A 291 -0.11 11.68 4.78
C PRO A 291 0.52 12.37 3.55
N GLU A 292 0.85 13.65 3.67
CA GLU A 292 1.52 14.40 2.62
C GLU A 292 2.99 13.93 2.58
N ARG A 293 3.39 13.28 1.48
CA ARG A 293 4.79 12.88 1.27
C ARG A 293 5.66 14.13 1.16
N ALA A 294 6.53 14.35 2.15
CA ALA A 294 7.70 15.20 2.00
C ALA A 294 8.61 14.60 0.92
N GLY A 295 8.53 15.13 -0.28
CA GLY A 295 9.22 14.57 -1.44
C GLY A 295 9.20 15.48 -2.66
N ARG A 296 9.56 16.76 -2.48
CA ARG A 296 10.07 17.62 -3.55
C ARG A 296 10.97 18.68 -2.93
N THR A 297 12.25 18.34 -2.79
CA THR A 297 13.32 19.34 -2.74
C THR A 297 13.21 20.16 -4.02
N ALA A 298 12.61 21.33 -3.91
CA ALA A 298 12.71 22.36 -4.93
C ALA A 298 14.18 22.75 -5.04
N HIS A 299 14.84 22.27 -6.09
CA HIS A 299 16.15 22.74 -6.48
C HIS A 299 16.02 24.22 -6.85
N ARG A 300 16.26 25.10 -5.88
CA ARG A 300 16.38 26.53 -6.11
C ARG A 300 17.68 26.75 -6.90
N PRO A 301 17.66 27.35 -8.10
CA PRO A 301 18.89 27.70 -8.79
C PRO A 301 19.54 28.89 -8.07
N PRO A 302 20.89 28.99 -8.08
CA PRO A 302 21.57 30.11 -7.45
C PRO A 302 21.24 31.42 -8.17
N PRO A 303 21.22 32.57 -7.47
CA PRO A 303 20.93 33.85 -8.11
C PRO A 303 22.01 34.17 -9.14
N GLY A 304 21.59 34.33 -10.39
CA GLY A 304 22.43 34.77 -11.50
C GLY A 304 23.02 36.15 -11.21
N ARG A 305 24.33 36.26 -11.43
CA ARG A 305 25.04 37.54 -11.57
C ARG A 305 24.33 38.38 -12.63
N VAL A 306 23.91 39.59 -12.25
CA VAL A 306 23.61 40.66 -13.20
C VAL A 306 24.95 41.33 -13.57
N PRO A 307 25.36 41.36 -14.85
CA PRO A 307 26.45 42.19 -15.30
C PRO A 307 25.93 43.54 -15.80
N GLY A 308 26.56 44.63 -15.34
CA GLY A 308 26.58 45.89 -16.08
C GLY A 308 25.96 47.08 -15.36
N ALA A 309 26.81 47.85 -14.67
CA ALA A 309 26.83 49.31 -14.77
C ALA A 309 28.08 49.86 -14.05
N GLN A 310 29.06 50.28 -14.85
CA GLN A 310 30.06 51.30 -14.52
C GLN A 310 30.08 52.29 -15.70
N PRO A 311 30.61 53.51 -15.56
CA PRO A 311 30.99 54.25 -14.34
C PRO A 311 30.51 55.73 -14.36
N ALA A 312 30.63 56.42 -13.23
CA ALA A 312 30.79 57.88 -13.23
C ALA A 312 32.06 58.22 -12.45
N VAL A 313 32.94 58.92 -13.16
CA VAL A 313 34.31 59.31 -12.84
C VAL A 313 34.30 60.53 -11.93
N SER A 314 35.21 60.58 -10.94
CA SER A 314 36.02 61.78 -10.63
C SER A 314 37.09 61.51 -9.56
N PRO A 315 38.18 62.32 -9.52
CA PRO A 315 39.53 61.80 -9.35
C PRO A 315 40.27 62.37 -8.13
N GLY A 316 41.47 61.82 -7.89
CA GLY A 316 42.50 62.38 -7.00
C GLY A 316 42.69 61.51 -5.77
N SER A 317 43.90 61.14 -5.35
CA SER A 317 45.23 61.65 -5.70
C SER A 317 46.26 60.72 -5.06
N ALA A 318 47.29 60.40 -5.84
CA ALA A 318 48.70 60.23 -5.51
C ALA A 318 49.18 59.50 -4.23
N SER A 319 50.30 58.79 -4.46
CA SER A 319 51.40 58.53 -3.52
C SER A 319 51.23 57.27 -2.67
N SER A 320 52.20 56.39 -2.48
CA SER A 320 53.56 56.18 -2.97
C SER A 320 54.07 54.98 -2.16
N ALA A 321 54.88 54.12 -2.78
CA ALA A 321 55.91 53.30 -2.11
C ALA A 321 55.41 52.21 -1.14
N ARG A 322 56.08 51.06 -0.93
CA ARG A 322 57.33 50.52 -1.45
C ARG A 322 57.33 49.03 -1.08
N SER A 323 57.84 48.25 -2.02
CA SER A 323 58.80 47.14 -1.85
C SER A 323 58.65 46.10 -0.72
N SER A 324 58.88 44.86 -1.16
CA SER A 324 59.68 43.79 -0.52
C SER A 324 59.11 43.17 0.76
N SER A 325 59.13 41.87 0.99
CA SER A 325 59.85 40.78 0.34
C SER A 325 59.24 39.47 0.85
N ARG A 326 59.38 38.46 -0.01
CA ARG A 326 59.03 37.05 0.11
C ARG A 326 60.03 36.33 1.06
N PRO A 327 60.04 34.99 1.16
CA PRO A 327 59.45 34.18 2.21
C PRO A 327 60.50 33.42 3.07
N ARG A 328 60.04 32.75 4.12
CA ARG A 328 60.39 31.35 4.43
C ARG A 328 59.37 30.76 5.40
#